data_AF-A0A661G731-F1
#
_entry.id   AF-A0A661G731-F1
#
_cell.length_a   1.000
_cell.length_b   1.000
_cell.length_c   1.000
_cell.angle_alpha   90.00
_cell.angle_beta   90.00
_cell.angle_gamma   90.00
#
_symmetry.space_group_name_H-M   'P 1'
#
loop_
_entity.id
_entity.type
_entity.pdbx_description
1 polymer ?
#
loop_
_entity_poly.entity_id
_entity_poly.type
_entity_poly.pdbx_seq_one_letter_code
_entity_poly.pdbx_strand_id
1 'polypeptide(L)'
;VCRLMMVEAQAIGEKLGAKFRVDVDRRLAGGAAVGPHKTSMLQDLEHGRPMEIDALVTVIQELGRLVEIPTPTTDVVLALIQQRARVAGTYQSGQS
;
A
#
# COMPACT_ATOMS: atom_id res chain seq x y z
N VAL A 1 6.52 -10.33 1.83
CA VAL A 1 6.19 -8.91 2.06
C VAL A 1 4.71 -8.63 1.89
N CYS A 2 4.09 -8.87 0.72
CA CYS A 2 2.67 -8.54 0.48
C CYS A 2 1.69 -9.10 1.53
N ARG A 3 1.83 -10.37 1.91
CA ARG A 3 1.01 -10.98 2.96
C ARG A 3 1.09 -10.23 4.29
N LEU A 4 2.30 -9.84 4.71
CA LEU A 4 2.51 -9.16 5.98
C LEU A 4 1.86 -7.76 5.97
N MET A 5 2.02 -6.99 4.89
CA MET A 5 1.32 -5.72 4.73
C MET A 5 -0.20 -5.87 4.75
N MET A 6 -0.73 -6.92 4.12
CA MET A 6 -2.17 -7.17 4.13
C MET A 6 -2.69 -7.54 5.52
N VAL A 7 -1.91 -8.26 6.32
CA VAL A 7 -2.23 -8.56 7.73
C VAL A 7 -2.18 -7.30 8.58
N GLU A 8 -1.18 -6.43 8.39
CA GLU A 8 -1.10 -5.11 9.05
C GLU A 8 -2.35 -4.26 8.73
N ALA A 9 -2.70 -4.14 7.44
CA ALA A 9 -3.88 -3.39 7.00
C ALA A 9 -5.20 -4.01 7.50
N GLN A 10 -5.30 -5.35 7.54
CA GLN A 10 -6.47 -6.04 8.10
C GLN A 10 -6.65 -5.72 9.58
N ALA A 11 -5.57 -5.82 10.37
CA ALA A 11 -5.61 -5.54 11.80
C ALA A 11 -6.08 -4.10 12.09
N ILE A 12 -5.58 -3.14 11.30
CA ILE A 12 -6.02 -1.74 11.36
C ILE A 12 -7.50 -1.61 11.02
N GLY A 13 -7.93 -2.18 9.89
CA GLY A 13 -9.32 -2.10 9.44
C GLY A 13 -10.29 -2.72 10.45
N GLU A 14 -9.96 -3.87 11.03
CA GLU A 14 -10.78 -4.54 12.05
C GLU A 14 -10.85 -3.72 13.34
N LYS A 15 -9.75 -3.09 13.75
CA LYS A 15 -9.72 -2.17 14.90
C LYS A 15 -10.62 -0.94 14.66
N LEU A 16 -10.76 -0.50 13.41
CA LEU A 16 -11.67 0.57 12.98
C LEU A 16 -13.10 0.09 12.68
N GLY A 17 -13.41 -1.19 12.89
CA GLY A 17 -14.76 -1.76 12.73
C GLY A 17 -15.09 -2.31 11.34
N ALA A 18 -14.12 -2.36 10.42
CA ALA A 18 -14.29 -3.03 9.13
C ALA A 18 -14.38 -4.56 9.31
N LYS A 19 -15.08 -5.23 8.39
CA LYS A 19 -15.22 -6.70 8.37
C LYS A 19 -14.69 -7.26 7.05
N PHE A 20 -13.59 -8.00 7.13
CA PHE A 20 -13.01 -8.68 5.98
C PHE A 20 -13.65 -10.06 5.82
N ARG A 21 -14.45 -10.23 4.76
CA ARG A 21 -15.14 -11.51 4.46
C ARG A 21 -14.25 -12.54 3.78
N VAL A 22 -13.10 -12.11 3.27
CA VAL A 22 -12.15 -12.91 2.52
C VAL A 22 -10.83 -12.85 3.27
N ASP A 23 -10.26 -14.00 3.58
CA ASP A 23 -8.97 -14.07 4.23
C ASP A 23 -7.83 -13.57 3.30
N VAL A 24 -6.72 -13.16 3.90
CA VAL A 24 -5.57 -12.59 3.19
C VAL A 24 -5.01 -13.54 2.15
N ASP A 25 -4.95 -14.83 2.44
CA ASP A 25 -4.35 -15.83 1.56
C ASP A 25 -5.19 -16.03 0.29
N ARG A 26 -6.52 -16.07 0.43
CA ARG A 26 -7.47 -16.08 -0.69
C ARG A 26 -7.42 -14.78 -1.48
N ARG A 27 -7.26 -13.63 -0.83
CA ARG A 27 -7.12 -12.34 -1.52
C ARG A 27 -5.82 -12.26 -2.33
N LEU A 28 -4.72 -12.79 -1.81
CA LEU A 28 -3.44 -12.91 -2.51
C LEU A 28 -3.55 -13.83 -3.73
N ALA A 29 -4.16 -15.01 -3.55
CA ALA A 29 -4.39 -15.94 -4.66
C ALA A 29 -5.24 -15.31 -5.77
N GLY A 30 -6.30 -14.58 -5.39
CA GLY A 30 -7.13 -13.82 -6.34
C GLY A 30 -6.33 -12.76 -7.10
N GLY A 31 -5.41 -12.05 -6.43
CA GLY A 31 -4.51 -11.08 -7.06
C GLY A 31 -3.55 -11.72 -8.06
N ALA A 32 -2.98 -12.88 -7.72
CA ALA A 32 -2.10 -13.62 -8.62
C ALA A 32 -2.84 -14.15 -9.87
N ALA A 33 -4.12 -14.52 -9.71
CA ALA A 33 -4.96 -15.03 -10.79
C ALA A 33 -5.39 -13.97 -11.82
N VAL A 34 -5.23 -12.67 -11.52
CA VAL A 34 -5.50 -11.58 -12.47
C VAL A 34 -4.59 -11.68 -13.71
N GLY A 35 -3.45 -12.38 -13.63
CA GLY A 35 -2.56 -12.57 -14.77
C GLY A 35 -1.68 -11.33 -15.05
N PRO A 36 -1.13 -11.18 -16.28
CA PRO A 36 -0.17 -10.13 -16.62
C PRO A 36 -0.82 -8.75 -16.82
N HIS A 37 -1.62 -8.30 -15.85
CA HIS A 37 -2.18 -6.95 -15.82
C HIS A 37 -1.35 -6.05 -14.92
N LYS A 38 -0.92 -4.90 -15.47
CA LYS A 38 -0.20 -3.87 -14.71
C LYS A 38 -1.17 -3.13 -13.80
N THR A 39 -0.82 -2.95 -12.53
CA THR A 39 -1.56 -2.08 -11.61
C THR A 39 -1.49 -0.62 -12.07
N SER A 40 -2.47 0.21 -11.68
CA SER A 40 -2.51 1.64 -12.04
C SER A 40 -1.21 2.36 -11.66
N MET A 41 -0.76 2.22 -10.41
CA MET A 41 0.48 2.81 -9.94
C MET A 41 1.74 2.36 -10.71
N LEU A 42 1.77 1.13 -11.24
CA LEU A 42 2.88 0.69 -12.09
C LEU A 42 2.83 1.40 -13.45
N GLN A 43 1.63 1.58 -14.00
CA GLN A 43 1.45 2.34 -15.24
C GLN A 43 1.79 3.83 -15.05
N ASP A 44 1.46 4.42 -13.90
CA ASP A 44 1.82 5.81 -13.60
C ASP A 44 3.33 5.98 -13.53
N LEU A 45 4.02 5.05 -12.87
CA LEU A 45 5.48 5.03 -12.86
C LEU A 45 6.07 4.93 -14.28
N GLU A 46 5.59 4.00 -15.09
CA GLU A 46 6.09 3.78 -16.46
C GLU A 46 5.82 4.96 -17.39
N HIS A 47 4.73 5.71 -17.17
CA HIS A 47 4.36 6.87 -17.96
C HIS A 47 4.84 8.20 -17.37
N GLY A 48 5.62 8.19 -16.28
CA GLY A 48 6.12 9.40 -15.63
C GLY A 48 5.00 10.27 -15.02
N ARG A 49 3.88 9.66 -14.63
CA ARG A 49 2.75 10.35 -13.99
C ARG A 49 2.87 10.33 -12.47
N PRO A 50 2.29 11.31 -11.76
CA PRO A 50 2.23 11.27 -10.31
C PRO A 50 1.62 9.96 -9.79
N MET A 51 2.31 9.29 -8.86
CA MET A 51 1.81 8.05 -8.24
C MET A 51 1.00 8.36 -6.97
N GLU A 52 -0.09 7.62 -6.75
CA GLU A 52 -0.99 7.76 -5.59
C GLU A 52 -0.43 7.17 -4.28
N ILE A 53 0.85 7.43 -3.97
CA ILE A 53 1.53 6.82 -2.81
C ILE A 53 0.86 7.24 -1.49
N ASP A 54 0.51 8.52 -1.35
CA ASP A 54 -0.04 9.02 -0.09
C ASP A 54 -1.45 8.50 0.18
N ALA A 55 -2.30 8.52 -0.86
CA ALA A 55 -3.67 8.06 -0.78
C ALA A 55 -3.81 6.54 -0.57
N LEU A 56 -2.79 5.74 -0.94
CA LEU A 56 -2.88 4.29 -0.91
C LEU A 56 -1.97 3.62 0.13
N VAL A 57 -0.77 4.14 0.37
CA VAL A 57 0.25 3.48 1.21
C VAL A 57 0.54 4.30 2.46
N THR A 58 0.75 5.62 2.36
CA THR A 58 0.99 6.49 3.52
C THR A 58 -0.19 6.43 4.50
N VAL A 59 -1.44 6.46 3.99
CA VAL A 59 -2.64 6.37 4.82
C VAL A 59 -2.68 5.12 5.71
N ILE A 60 -2.10 3.99 5.29
CA ILE A 60 -2.07 2.77 6.10
C ILE A 60 -1.16 2.96 7.32
N GLN A 61 -0.01 3.59 7.15
CA GLN A 61 0.88 3.94 8.26
C GLN A 61 0.20 4.94 9.21
N GLU A 62 -0.49 5.95 8.68
CA GLU A 62 -1.19 6.95 9.48
C GLU A 62 -2.33 6.36 10.30
N LEU A 63 -3.15 5.51 9.68
CA LEU A 63 -4.21 4.77 10.37
C LEU A 63 -3.63 3.81 11.41
N GLY A 64 -2.51 3.14 11.12
CA GLY A 64 -1.78 2.31 12.08
C GLY A 64 -1.39 3.09 13.34
N ARG A 65 -0.80 4.28 13.17
CA ARG A 65 -0.48 5.18 14.30
C ARG A 65 -1.73 5.62 15.06
N LEU A 66 -2.81 5.97 14.36
CA LEU A 66 -4.06 6.43 14.96
C LEU A 66 -4.68 5.36 15.90
N VAL A 67 -4.55 4.08 15.55
CA VAL A 67 -5.12 2.97 16.33
C VAL A 67 -4.09 2.17 17.13
N GLU A 68 -2.87 2.69 17.23
CA GLU A 68 -1.75 2.10 17.97
C GLU A 68 -1.37 0.68 17.50
N ILE A 69 -1.47 0.41 16.19
CA ILE A 69 -1.04 -0.83 15.57
C ILE A 69 0.24 -0.60 14.74
N PRO A 70 1.33 -1.31 15.02
CA PRO A 70 2.58 -1.14 14.30
C PRO A 70 2.48 -1.66 12.85
N THR A 71 3.10 -0.95 11.92
CA THR A 71 3.09 -1.25 10.47
C THR A 71 4.49 -1.46 9.88
N PRO A 72 5.36 -2.28 10.49
CA PRO A 72 6.79 -2.33 10.14
C PRO A 72 7.05 -2.72 8.68
N THR A 73 6.23 -3.61 8.11
CA THR A 73 6.37 -4.01 6.71
C THR A 73 5.95 -2.87 5.77
N THR A 74 4.81 -2.24 6.08
CA THR A 74 4.32 -1.08 5.33
C THR A 74 5.31 0.07 5.40
N ASP A 75 5.94 0.33 6.54
CA ASP A 75 6.94 1.39 6.72
C ASP A 75 8.14 1.20 5.78
N VAL A 76 8.66 -0.04 5.69
CA VAL A 76 9.77 -0.38 4.78
C VAL A 76 9.35 -0.19 3.32
N VAL A 77 8.17 -0.70 2.93
CA VAL A 77 7.71 -0.61 1.53
C VAL A 77 7.39 0.84 1.16
N LEU A 78 6.83 1.63 2.07
CA LEU A 78 6.56 3.05 1.88
C LEU A 78 7.86 3.83 1.62
N ALA A 79 8.90 3.61 2.42
CA ALA A 79 10.19 4.25 2.20
C ALA A 79 10.80 3.90 0.83
N LEU A 80 10.72 2.63 0.43
CA LEU A 80 11.23 2.16 -0.86
C LEU A 80 10.46 2.73 -2.04
N ILE A 81 9.13 2.78 -1.98
CA ILE A 81 8.31 3.28 -3.09
C ILE A 81 8.41 4.79 -3.23
N GLN A 82 8.48 5.53 -2.12
CA GLN A 82 8.75 6.96 -2.15
C GLN A 82 10.12 7.25 -2.77
N GLN A 83 11.16 6.51 -2.39
CA GLN A 83 12.49 6.69 -2.98
C GLN A 83 12.49 6.40 -4.48
N ARG A 84 11.86 5.29 -4.89
CA ARG A 84 11.74 4.93 -6.30
C ARG A 84 11.01 6.00 -7.12
N ALA A 85 9.91 6.52 -6.59
CA ALA A 85 9.10 7.52 -7.27
C ALA A 85 9.80 8.89 -7.35
N ARG A 86 10.57 9.28 -6.32
CA ARG A 86 11.42 10.48 -6.37
C ARG A 86 12.47 10.38 -7.47
N VAL A 87 13.16 9.24 -7.56
CA VAL A 87 14.15 8.99 -8.63
C VAL A 87 13.50 9.04 -10.02
N ALA A 88 12.26 8.59 -10.15
CA ALA A 88 11.50 8.63 -11.40
C ALA A 88 10.81 9.99 -11.68
N GLY A 89 10.88 10.97 -10.75
CA GLY A 89 10.16 12.24 -10.87
C GLY A 89 8.64 12.15 -10.74
N THR A 90 8.12 11.01 -10.24
CA THR A 90 6.67 10.73 -10.12
C THR A 90 6.11 10.97 -8.72
N TYR A 91 6.92 11.53 -7.81
CA TYR A 91 6.51 11.88 -6.45
C TYR A 91 7.35 13.04 -5.90
N GLN A 92 6.68 14.05 -5.34
CA GLN A 92 7.31 15.16 -4.61
C GLN A 92 6.70 15.20 -3.21
N SER A 93 7.51 14.98 -2.16
CA SER A 93 7.01 15.12 -0.79
C SER A 93 6.84 16.60 -0.45
N GLY A 94 5.60 17.04 -0.18
CA GLY A 94 5.34 18.42 0.23
C GLY A 94 3.94 18.97 -0.04
N GLN A 95 2.94 18.13 -0.32
CA GLN A 95 1.54 18.57 -0.37
C GLN A 95 0.70 17.67 0.54
N SER A 96 0.79 17.93 1.85
CA SER A 96 -0.25 17.59 2.82
C SER A 96 -0.29 18.71 3.83
#